data_AF-A0A6P4IJ17-F1
#
_entry.id   AF-A0A6P4IJ17-F1
#
_cell.length_a   1.000
_cell.length_b   1.000
_cell.length_c   1.000
_cell.angle_alpha   90.00
_cell.angle_beta   90.00
_cell.angle_gamma   90.00
#
_symmetry.space_group_name_H-M   'P 1'
#
loop_
_entity.id
_entity.type
_entity.pdbx_description
1 polymer ?
#
loop_
_entity_poly.entity_id
_entity_poly.type
_entity_poly.pdbx_seq_one_letter_code
_entity_poly.pdbx_strand_id
1 'polypeptide(L)'
;MLEMINEPIPEVDMLSVSKNAEVQRRAILGFAPRIGLTTVDYGELDRIDDFYLECQKYRDFYRDPHNKLHKPPRFRLHQGKCAIKLDHSVEELTRPILWTTEKQPVVYPLSGDTSMNLGIPIPPMIRGTYDRSSSIAFKR
;
A
#
# COMPACT_ATOMS: atom_id res chain seq x y z
N MET A 1 -35.43 43.79 37.77
CA MET A 1 -34.37 43.52 36.78
C MET A 1 -33.74 42.20 37.16
N LEU A 2 -33.85 41.17 36.31
CA LEU A 2 -33.16 39.90 36.57
C LEU A 2 -31.67 40.13 36.27
N GLU A 3 -30.83 40.01 37.29
CA GLU A 3 -29.39 39.90 37.07
C GLU A 3 -29.12 38.55 36.40
N MET A 4 -28.77 38.59 35.11
CA MET A 4 -28.19 37.43 34.44
C MET A 4 -26.80 37.22 35.02
N ILE A 5 -26.68 36.26 35.93
CA ILE A 5 -25.40 35.73 36.36
C ILE A 5 -24.74 35.13 35.11
N ASN A 6 -23.80 35.85 34.51
CA ASN A 6 -22.92 35.31 33.47
C ASN A 6 -21.92 34.36 34.15
N GLU A 7 -22.39 33.17 34.52
CA GLU A 7 -21.49 32.09 34.89
C GLU A 7 -20.68 31.72 33.63
N PRO A 8 -19.33 31.80 33.67
CA PRO A 8 -18.51 31.36 32.56
C PRO A 8 -18.72 29.86 32.38
N ILE A 9 -19.08 29.46 31.16
CA ILE A 9 -19.22 28.05 30.80
C ILE A 9 -17.87 27.37 31.12
N PRO A 10 -17.86 26.28 31.91
CA PRO A 10 -16.61 25.63 32.27
C PRO A 10 -15.92 25.11 31.01
N GLU A 11 -14.71 25.62 30.76
CA GLU A 11 -13.89 25.19 29.65
C GLU A 11 -13.29 23.81 29.95
N VAL A 12 -13.37 22.91 28.98
CA VAL A 12 -12.80 21.57 29.09
C VAL A 12 -11.29 21.63 28.85
N ASP A 13 -10.50 21.06 29.78
CA ASP A 13 -9.06 20.91 29.57
C ASP A 13 -8.77 19.82 28.55
N MET A 14 -8.57 20.22 27.30
CA MET A 14 -8.33 19.31 26.18
C MET A 14 -7.04 18.49 26.32
N LEU A 15 -6.05 18.96 27.09
CA LEU A 15 -4.85 18.16 27.40
C LEU A 15 -5.20 16.92 28.23
N SER A 16 -6.03 17.09 29.27
CA SER A 16 -6.49 15.98 30.10
C SER A 16 -7.34 14.99 29.30
N VAL A 17 -8.22 15.49 28.43
CA VAL A 17 -9.08 14.68 27.55
C VAL A 17 -8.23 13.84 26.60
N SER A 18 -7.26 14.46 25.94
CA SER A 18 -6.38 13.78 24.99
C SER A 18 -5.58 12.66 25.66
N LYS A 19 -5.03 12.91 26.86
CA LYS A 19 -4.32 11.89 27.65
C LYS A 19 -5.24 10.74 28.07
N ASN A 20 -6.45 11.04 28.53
CA ASN A 20 -7.41 10.01 28.92
C ASN A 20 -7.82 9.13 27.72
N ALA A 21 -7.97 9.72 26.53
CA ALA A 21 -8.28 8.97 25.32
C ALA A 21 -7.18 7.96 24.96
N GLU A 22 -5.90 8.33 25.11
CA GLU A 22 -4.78 7.40 24.92
C GLU A 22 -4.84 6.22 25.90
N VAL A 23 -5.13 6.49 27.18
CA VAL A 23 -5.23 5.45 28.22
C VAL A 23 -6.38 4.49 27.92
N GLN A 24 -7.56 5.01 27.54
CA GLN A 24 -8.69 4.18 27.17
C GLN A 24 -8.39 3.32 25.94
N ARG A 25 -7.67 3.86 24.94
CA ARG A 25 -7.29 3.09 23.75
C ARG A 25 -6.31 1.95 24.07
N ARG A 26 -5.33 2.19 24.96
CA ARG A 26 -4.41 1.15 25.43
C ARG A 26 -5.14 -0.02 26.12
N ALA A 27 -6.22 0.27 26.84
CA ALA A 27 -7.05 -0.79 27.42
C ALA A 27 -7.72 -1.66 26.33
N ILE A 28 -8.15 -1.05 25.22
CA ILE A 28 -8.72 -1.76 24.06
C ILE A 28 -7.67 -2.62 23.35
N LEU A 29 -6.43 -2.18 23.24
CA LEU A 29 -5.33 -3.01 22.70
C LEU A 29 -5.11 -4.30 23.50
N GLY A 30 -5.37 -4.27 24.81
CA GLY A 30 -5.36 -5.46 25.66
C GLY A 30 -6.41 -6.52 25.30
N PHE A 31 -7.44 -6.16 24.52
CA PHE A 31 -8.47 -7.10 24.04
C PHE A 31 -7.93 -8.07 22.98
N ALA A 32 -6.90 -7.69 22.22
CA ALA A 32 -6.22 -8.54 21.25
C ALA A 32 -4.83 -8.93 21.79
N PRO A 33 -4.75 -9.84 22.79
CA PRO A 33 -3.47 -10.30 23.29
C PRO A 33 -2.64 -10.89 22.16
N ARG A 34 -1.33 -10.64 22.19
CA ARG A 34 -0.35 -11.19 21.24
C ARG A 34 -0.12 -12.68 21.50
N ILE A 35 -1.15 -13.50 21.28
CA ILE A 35 -1.13 -14.96 21.43
C ILE A 35 -0.33 -15.61 20.28
N GLY A 36 0.05 -14.84 19.25
CA GLY A 36 0.85 -15.35 18.13
C GLY A 36 0.01 -16.13 17.13
N LEU A 37 -1.24 -15.71 16.90
CA LEU A 37 -2.10 -16.29 15.89
C LEU A 37 -1.48 -16.04 14.51
N THR A 38 -1.23 -17.11 13.76
CA THR A 38 -0.65 -17.05 12.40
C THR A 38 -1.56 -16.35 11.38
N THR A 39 -2.84 -16.17 11.69
CA THR A 39 -3.84 -15.50 10.86
C THR A 39 -3.91 -14.00 11.08
N VAL A 40 -3.27 -13.46 12.13
CA VAL A 40 -3.37 -12.06 12.51
C VAL A 40 -2.03 -11.37 12.31
N ASP A 41 -2.02 -10.32 11.48
CA ASP A 41 -0.87 -9.42 11.38
C ASP A 41 -0.95 -8.38 12.51
N TYR A 42 -0.19 -8.63 13.58
CA TYR A 42 -0.09 -7.72 14.72
C TYR A 42 0.58 -6.38 14.38
N GLY A 43 1.44 -6.34 13.35
CA GLY A 43 2.08 -5.11 12.91
C GLY A 43 1.09 -4.16 12.24
N GLU A 44 0.22 -4.68 11.39
CA GLU A 44 -0.87 -3.89 10.80
C GLU A 44 -1.92 -3.48 11.86
N LEU A 45 -2.16 -4.31 12.87
CA LEU A 45 -3.04 -3.95 13.98
C LEU A 45 -2.50 -2.76 14.79
N ASP A 46 -1.21 -2.79 15.16
CA ASP A 46 -0.55 -1.66 15.83
C ASP A 46 -0.61 -0.39 14.96
N ARG A 47 -0.36 -0.52 13.65
CA ARG A 47 -0.40 0.60 12.70
C ARG A 47 -1.78 1.26 12.62
N ILE A 48 -2.85 0.45 12.61
CA ILE A 48 -4.22 0.95 12.61
C ILE A 48 -4.51 1.69 13.92
N ASP A 49 -4.06 1.14 15.04
CA ASP A 49 -4.27 1.76 16.35
C ASP A 49 -3.54 3.08 16.51
N ASP A 50 -2.28 3.16 16.05
CA ASP A 50 -1.52 4.40 15.99
C ASP A 50 -2.23 5.45 15.13
N PHE A 51 -2.79 5.03 13.98
CA PHE A 51 -3.57 5.93 13.14
C PHE A 51 -4.82 6.48 13.85
N TYR A 52 -5.54 5.65 14.61
CA TYR A 52 -6.68 6.11 15.40
C TYR A 52 -6.27 7.12 16.48
N LEU A 53 -5.14 6.89 17.16
CA LEU A 53 -4.60 7.82 18.15
C LEU A 53 -4.22 9.17 17.53
N GLU A 54 -3.58 9.15 16.36
CA GLU A 54 -3.25 10.38 15.63
C GLU A 54 -4.52 11.14 15.22
N CYS A 55 -5.57 10.44 14.76
CA CYS A 55 -6.86 11.06 14.44
C CYS A 55 -7.50 11.74 15.66
N GLN A 56 -7.46 11.09 16.83
CA GLN A 56 -7.98 11.67 18.08
C GLN A 56 -7.21 12.95 18.45
N LYS A 57 -5.87 12.91 18.42
CA LYS A 57 -5.03 14.09 18.68
C LYS A 57 -5.33 15.23 17.70
N TYR A 58 -5.57 14.91 16.44
CA TYR A 58 -5.90 15.91 15.43
C TYR A 58 -7.27 16.56 15.67
N ARG A 59 -8.27 15.78 16.07
CA ARG A 59 -9.58 16.31 16.47
C ARG A 59 -9.47 17.21 17.70
N ASP A 60 -8.73 16.76 18.71
CA ASP A 60 -8.60 17.46 19.98
C ASP A 60 -7.79 18.75 19.83
N PHE A 61 -6.81 18.78 18.92
CA PHE A 61 -6.09 19.99 18.52
C PHE A 61 -7.02 21.14 18.08
N TYR A 62 -8.04 20.86 17.26
CA TYR A 62 -9.00 21.91 16.84
C TYR A 62 -10.02 22.28 17.91
N ARG A 63 -10.17 21.44 18.93
CA ARG A 63 -11.08 21.69 20.05
C ARG A 63 -10.41 22.45 21.18
N ASP A 64 -9.09 22.60 21.15
CA ASP A 64 -8.32 23.28 22.17
C ASP A 64 -8.36 24.81 21.96
N PRO A 65 -9.05 25.56 22.83
CA PRO A 65 -9.14 27.01 22.71
C PRO A 65 -7.81 27.70 23.05
N HIS A 66 -6.92 27.04 23.80
CA HIS A 66 -5.68 27.61 24.31
C HIS A 66 -4.44 27.22 23.50
N ASN A 67 -4.62 26.45 22.41
CA ASN A 67 -3.55 26.03 21.51
C ASN A 67 -2.34 25.37 22.24
N LYS A 68 -2.63 24.62 23.31
CA LYS A 68 -1.66 23.85 24.09
C LYS A 68 -1.34 22.51 23.43
N LEU A 69 -2.27 21.95 22.67
CA LEU A 69 -2.07 20.73 21.89
C LEU A 69 -1.32 21.02 20.59
N HIS A 70 -0.45 20.10 20.17
CA HIS A 70 0.26 20.19 18.90
C HIS A 70 -0.42 19.34 17.83
N LYS A 71 -0.50 19.90 16.62
CA LYS A 71 -0.97 19.18 15.45
C LYS A 71 -0.05 17.98 15.14
N PRO A 72 -0.60 16.74 15.05
CA PRO A 72 0.20 15.55 14.78
C PRO A 72 0.92 15.63 13.44
N PRO A 73 2.17 15.11 13.32
CA PRO A 73 2.98 15.21 12.11
C PRO A 73 2.28 14.73 10.84
N ARG A 74 1.53 13.62 10.93
CA ARG A 74 0.80 13.01 9.81
C ARG A 74 -0.21 13.93 9.14
N PHE A 75 -0.76 14.88 9.88
CA PHE A 75 -1.75 15.84 9.37
C PHE A 75 -1.15 17.22 9.07
N ARG A 76 0.14 17.46 9.35
CA ARG A 76 0.82 18.74 9.07
C ARG A 76 0.95 19.01 7.58
N LEU A 77 1.27 17.97 6.82
CA LEU A 77 1.22 18.04 5.37
C LEU A 77 -0.25 18.11 4.97
N HIS A 78 -0.61 19.12 4.18
CA HIS A 78 -1.91 19.19 3.54
C HIS A 78 -2.02 17.93 2.68
N GLN A 79 -2.68 16.88 3.20
CA GLN A 79 -3.28 15.87 2.35
C GLN A 79 -4.18 16.70 1.46
N GLY A 80 -3.88 16.80 0.16
CA GLY A 80 -4.65 17.63 -0.78
C GLY A 80 -6.15 17.39 -0.60
N LYS A 81 -7.03 18.20 -1.20
CA LYS A 81 -8.46 17.87 -1.24
C LYS A 81 -8.59 16.37 -1.58
N CYS A 82 -9.07 15.56 -0.63
CA CYS A 82 -8.97 14.09 -0.63
C CYS A 82 -9.65 13.36 -1.82
N ALA A 83 -9.97 14.07 -2.90
CA ALA A 83 -10.65 13.59 -4.09
C ALA A 83 -9.99 14.04 -5.41
N ILE A 84 -9.01 14.95 -5.40
CA ILE A 84 -8.30 15.35 -6.61
C ILE A 84 -7.01 14.55 -6.66
N LYS A 85 -7.06 13.37 -7.28
CA LYS A 85 -5.83 12.72 -7.76
C LYS A 85 -5.09 13.76 -8.60
N LEU A 86 -3.78 13.92 -8.38
CA LEU A 86 -2.98 14.69 -9.33
C LEU A 86 -3.17 14.04 -10.70
N ASP A 87 -3.76 14.78 -11.62
CA ASP A 87 -4.05 14.29 -12.95
C ASP A 87 -2.75 14.29 -13.74
N HIS A 88 -2.07 13.14 -13.75
CA HIS A 88 -0.86 12.93 -14.53
C HIS A 88 -1.17 12.69 -16.02
N SER A 89 -2.44 12.67 -16.42
CA SER A 89 -2.81 12.41 -17.82
C SER A 89 -2.17 13.41 -18.78
N VAL A 90 -2.10 14.68 -18.40
CA VAL A 90 -1.46 15.71 -19.24
C VAL A 90 0.04 15.46 -19.39
N GLU A 91 0.72 15.03 -18.33
CA GLU A 91 2.14 14.67 -18.35
C GLU A 91 2.39 13.39 -19.17
N GLU A 92 1.51 12.40 -19.07
CA GLU A 92 1.56 11.16 -19.84
C GLU A 92 1.27 11.38 -21.33
N LEU A 93 0.34 12.28 -21.67
CA LEU A 93 0.00 12.65 -23.05
C LEU A 93 1.02 13.59 -23.70
N THR A 94 1.79 14.33 -22.90
CA THR A 94 2.90 15.18 -23.39
C THR A 94 4.22 14.44 -23.48
N ARG A 95 4.35 13.26 -22.86
CA ARG A 95 5.50 12.40 -23.09
C ARG A 95 5.52 11.98 -24.56
N PRO A 96 6.70 11.97 -25.20
CA PRO A 96 6.81 11.45 -26.55
C PRO A 96 6.25 10.03 -26.55
N ILE A 97 5.50 9.68 -27.59
CA ILE A 97 5.00 8.32 -27.80
C ILE A 97 6.24 7.45 -27.95
N LEU A 98 6.71 6.89 -26.83
CA LEU A 98 7.59 5.75 -26.85
C LEU A 98 6.71 4.63 -27.37
N TRP A 99 6.69 4.49 -28.70
CA TRP A 99 6.06 3.39 -29.39
C TRP A 99 6.58 2.14 -28.70
N THR A 100 5.75 1.55 -27.84
CA THR A 100 6.06 0.33 -27.12
C THR A 100 6.57 -0.61 -28.19
N THR A 101 7.86 -0.94 -28.15
CA THR A 101 8.41 -1.90 -29.09
C THR A 101 7.72 -3.20 -28.72
N GLU A 102 6.59 -3.48 -29.37
CA GLU A 102 5.85 -4.70 -29.11
C GLU A 102 6.86 -5.83 -29.26
N LYS A 103 6.89 -6.70 -28.27
CA LYS A 103 7.80 -7.83 -28.28
C LYS A 103 7.49 -8.61 -29.56
N GLN A 104 8.38 -8.53 -30.54
CA GLN A 104 8.20 -9.22 -31.80
C GLN A 104 7.96 -10.71 -31.48
N PRO A 105 6.96 -11.34 -32.11
CA PRO A 105 6.72 -12.76 -31.90
C PRO A 105 7.99 -13.51 -32.23
N VAL A 106 8.28 -14.56 -31.47
CA VAL A 106 9.45 -15.41 -31.72
C VAL A 106 9.22 -16.11 -33.05
N VAL A 107 9.81 -15.57 -34.12
CA VAL A 107 9.81 -16.19 -35.45
C VAL A 107 10.91 -17.25 -35.43
N TYR A 108 10.51 -18.51 -35.36
CA TYR A 108 11.44 -19.60 -35.59
C TYR A 108 11.83 -19.60 -37.07
N PRO A 109 13.12 -19.70 -37.42
CA PRO A 109 13.50 -19.96 -38.79
C PRO A 109 12.85 -21.28 -39.21
N LEU A 110 12.00 -21.23 -40.23
CA LEU A 110 11.65 -22.42 -41.00
C LEU A 110 12.96 -22.87 -41.65
N SER A 111 13.69 -23.76 -40.96
CA SER A 111 14.71 -24.57 -41.59
C SER A 111 13.97 -25.42 -42.63
N GLY A 112 13.92 -24.87 -43.84
CA GLY A 112 13.31 -25.50 -44.99
C GLY A 112 14.14 -26.71 -45.38
N ASP A 113 13.78 -27.86 -44.82
CA ASP A 113 13.95 -29.12 -45.53
C ASP A 113 12.57 -29.54 -46.02
N THR A 114 12.25 -29.11 -47.25
CA THR A 114 11.11 -29.58 -48.04
C THR A 114 11.32 -31.01 -48.54
N SER A 115 11.75 -31.93 -47.67
CA SER A 115 11.72 -33.37 -47.95
C SER A 115 10.54 -33.98 -47.20
N MET A 116 9.46 -34.25 -47.93
CA MET A 116 8.33 -35.04 -47.44
C MET A 116 8.79 -36.50 -47.26
N ASN A 117 9.47 -36.80 -46.16
CA ASN A 117 9.92 -38.16 -45.86
C ASN A 117 8.75 -38.98 -45.30
N LEU A 118 7.81 -39.34 -46.19
CA LEU A 118 6.72 -40.27 -45.90
C LEU A 118 7.32 -41.65 -45.58
N GLY A 119 7.19 -42.09 -44.33
CA GLY A 119 7.56 -43.44 -43.91
C GLY A 119 8.70 -43.56 -42.88
N ILE A 120 9.30 -42.45 -42.44
CA ILE A 120 10.32 -42.48 -41.37
C ILE A 120 9.66 -42.07 -40.04
N PRO A 121 9.87 -42.79 -38.92
CA PRO A 121 9.30 -42.43 -37.64
C PRO A 121 9.81 -41.04 -37.19
N ILE A 122 8.90 -40.23 -36.65
CA ILE A 122 9.09 -38.83 -36.24
C ILE A 122 10.20 -38.56 -35.19
N PRO A 123 10.71 -39.51 -34.35
CA PRO A 123 11.81 -39.21 -33.46
C PRO A 123 13.13 -39.39 -34.22
N PRO A 124 13.73 -38.29 -34.70
CA PRO A 124 14.45 -37.46 -33.74
C PRO A 124 14.25 -35.94 -33.95
N MET A 125 13.24 -35.49 -34.69
CA MET A 125 13.17 -34.09 -35.12
C MET A 125 12.75 -33.10 -34.02
N ILE A 126 12.14 -33.59 -32.94
CA ILE A 126 11.80 -32.80 -31.76
C ILE A 126 12.66 -33.29 -30.59
N ARG A 127 13.93 -32.88 -30.55
CA ARG A 127 14.73 -33.01 -29.32
C ARG A 127 14.46 -31.78 -28.45
N GLY A 128 13.90 -32.01 -27.27
CA GLY A 128 13.72 -30.96 -26.28
C GLY A 128 15.05 -30.33 -25.88
N THR A 129 15.00 -29.06 -25.47
CA THR A 129 16.14 -28.23 -25.06
C THR A 129 16.94 -28.77 -23.86
N TYR A 130 16.49 -29.88 -23.25
CA TYR A 130 17.08 -30.50 -22.06
C TYR A 130 17.37 -31.99 -22.21
N ASP A 131 17.57 -32.50 -23.42
CA ASP A 131 18.03 -33.88 -23.59
C ASP A 131 19.49 -34.02 -23.09
N ARG A 132 19.74 -34.99 -22.19
CA ARG A 132 21.06 -35.27 -21.59
C ARG A 132 22.11 -35.63 -22.64
N SER A 133 21.69 -36.18 -23.77
CA SER A 133 22.61 -36.62 -24.83
C SER A 133 23.18 -35.46 -25.67
N SER A 134 22.41 -34.37 -25.81
CA SER A 134 22.73 -33.25 -26.71
C SER A 134 23.02 -31.93 -25.99
N SER A 135 22.56 -31.75 -24.75
CA SER A 135 22.75 -30.51 -24.01
C SER A 135 24.14 -30.43 -23.36
N ILE A 136 24.81 -29.31 -23.63
CA ILE A 136 26.18 -29.00 -23.15
C ILE A 136 26.22 -28.92 -21.62
N ALA A 137 25.11 -28.54 -20.98
CA ALA A 137 24.99 -28.48 -19.52
C ALA A 137 25.23 -29.84 -18.83
N PHE A 138 25.05 -30.95 -19.54
CA PHE A 138 25.25 -32.31 -19.02
C PHE A 138 26.56 -32.97 -19.47
N LYS A 139 27.31 -32.34 -20.37
CA LYS A 139 28.66 -32.82 -20.75
C LYS A 139 29.68 -32.08 -19.88
N ARG A 140 30.03 -32.70 -18.75
CA ARG A 140 31.21 -32.34 -17.96
C ARG A 140 32.49 -32.75 -18.67
#